data_AF-A0AAD4GER1-F1
#
_entry.id   AF-A0AAD4GER1-F1
#
_cell.length_a   1.000
_cell.length_b   1.000
_cell.length_c   1.000
_cell.angle_alpha   90.00
_cell.angle_beta   90.00
_cell.angle_gamma   90.00
#
_symmetry.space_group_name_H-M   'P 1'
#
loop_
_entity.id
_entity.type
_entity.pdbx_description
1 polymer ?
#
loop_
_entity_poly.entity_id
_entity_poly.type
_entity_poly.pdbx_seq_one_letter_code
_entity_poly.pdbx_strand_id
1 'polypeptide(L)'
;PPRVKKIIDSVTIGPLATEEQNQVRNLITEFADVFALSVREVKPVDFIKFRLNIPKDVEYPTKVSQRPLTQAQKEWYYPVLDDFVTAGVLKAI
;
A
#
# COMPACT_ATOMS: atom_id res chain seq x y z
N PRO A 1 -6.72 -14.29 15.84
CA PRO A 1 -5.57 -13.45 16.28
C PRO A 1 -5.89 -11.95 16.16
N PRO A 2 -5.27 -11.05 16.97
CA PRO A 2 -5.56 -9.61 16.93
C PRO A 2 -5.43 -8.97 15.53
N ARG A 3 -4.44 -9.42 14.74
CA ARG A 3 -4.23 -8.98 13.35
C ARG A 3 -5.41 -9.31 12.43
N VAL A 4 -5.88 -10.56 12.45
CA VAL A 4 -7.01 -11.03 11.62
C VAL A 4 -8.29 -10.26 11.94
N LYS A 5 -8.55 -10.02 13.23
CA LYS A 5 -9.69 -9.20 13.66
C LYS A 5 -9.62 -7.80 13.04
N LYS A 6 -8.45 -7.16 13.10
CA LYS A 6 -8.24 -5.83 12.50
C LYS A 6 -8.45 -5.82 10.98
N ILE A 7 -8.09 -6.89 10.28
CA ILE A 7 -8.41 -7.05 8.84
C ILE A 7 -9.92 -7.10 8.63
N ILE A 8 -10.63 -7.98 9.35
CA ILE A 8 -12.09 -8.11 9.25
C ILE A 8 -12.79 -6.78 9.55
N ASP A 9 -12.36 -6.07 10.60
CA ASP A 9 -12.91 -4.77 11.00
C ASP A 9 -12.66 -3.67 9.94
N SER A 10 -11.61 -3.82 9.12
CA SER A 10 -11.26 -2.88 8.06
C SER A 10 -11.98 -3.18 6.74
N VAL A 11 -12.60 -4.36 6.60
CA VAL A 11 -13.31 -4.77 5.38
C VAL A 11 -14.79 -4.44 5.51
N THR A 12 -15.31 -3.63 4.59
CA THR A 12 -16.75 -3.41 4.46
C THR A 12 -17.38 -4.53 3.64
N ILE A 13 -18.16 -5.39 4.29
CA ILE A 13 -18.95 -6.45 3.64
C ILE A 13 -20.29 -5.84 3.19
N GLY A 14 -20.66 -6.05 1.92
CA GLY A 14 -21.93 -5.58 1.38
C GLY A 14 -23.17 -6.27 2.00
N PRO A 15 -24.38 -5.84 1.64
CA PRO A 15 -25.62 -6.38 2.19
C PRO A 15 -25.86 -7.81 1.69
N LEU A 16 -25.43 -8.79 2.48
CA LEU A 16 -25.58 -10.22 2.24
C LEU A 16 -26.42 -10.87 3.34
N ALA A 17 -26.97 -12.06 3.08
CA ALA A 17 -27.60 -12.87 4.12
C ALA A 17 -26.58 -13.22 5.22
N THR A 18 -27.04 -13.48 6.44
CA THR A 18 -26.16 -13.77 7.58
C THR A 18 -25.17 -14.91 7.30
N GLU A 19 -25.63 -15.97 6.63
CA GLU A 19 -24.80 -17.11 6.26
C GLU A 19 -23.70 -16.73 5.26
N GLU A 20 -24.03 -15.92 4.26
CA GLU A 20 -23.08 -15.43 3.26
C GLU A 20 -22.06 -14.47 3.90
N GLN A 21 -22.49 -13.61 4.82
CA GLN A 21 -21.55 -12.76 5.57
C GLN A 21 -20.57 -13.60 6.38
N ASN A 22 -21.04 -14.71 6.98
CA ASN A 22 -20.17 -15.62 7.71
C ASN A 22 -19.19 -16.33 6.79
N GLN A 23 -19.62 -16.76 5.60
CA GLN A 23 -18.73 -17.32 4.57
C GLN A 23 -17.63 -16.31 4.17
N VAL A 24 -17.98 -15.04 3.96
CA VAL A 24 -17.01 -13.98 3.64
C VAL A 24 -16.02 -13.78 4.78
N ARG A 25 -16.48 -13.71 6.04
CA ARG A 25 -15.59 -13.57 7.20
C ARG A 25 -14.65 -14.77 7.37
N ASN A 26 -15.14 -15.97 7.08
CA ASN A 26 -14.32 -17.19 7.10
C ASN A 26 -13.26 -17.16 6.01
N LEU A 27 -13.61 -16.73 4.79
CA LEU A 27 -12.67 -16.59 3.68
C LEU A 27 -11.57 -15.55 3.97
N ILE A 28 -11.95 -14.39 4.53
CA ILE A 28 -10.98 -13.37 4.95
C ILE A 28 -10.05 -13.91 6.04
N THR A 29 -10.59 -14.73 6.94
CA THR A 29 -9.81 -15.36 8.02
C THR A 29 -8.82 -16.38 7.47
N GLU A 30 -9.26 -17.22 6.53
CA GLU A 30 -8.45 -18.24 5.88
C GLU A 30 -7.28 -17.61 5.10
N PHE A 31 -7.55 -16.55 4.34
CA PHE A 31 -6.56 -15.85 3.51
C PHE A 31 -6.08 -14.53 4.12
N ALA A 32 -5.98 -14.47 5.46
CA ALA A 32 -5.60 -13.25 6.16
C ALA A 32 -4.16 -12.78 5.87
N ASP A 33 -3.32 -13.66 5.34
CA ASP A 33 -1.94 -13.40 4.92
C ASP A 33 -1.85 -12.59 3.61
N VAL A 34 -2.89 -12.65 2.76
CA VAL A 34 -2.98 -11.87 1.50
C VAL A 34 -3.16 -10.38 1.77
N PHE A 35 -3.78 -10.02 2.89
CA PHE A 35 -4.01 -8.64 3.27
C PHE A 35 -2.77 -8.04 3.93
N ALA A 36 -2.51 -6.76 3.64
CA ALA A 36 -1.50 -5.97 4.33
C ALA A 36 -2.18 -4.83 5.12
N LEU A 37 -1.99 -4.79 6.43
CA LEU A 37 -2.51 -3.70 7.28
C LEU A 37 -1.60 -2.46 7.30
N SER A 38 -0.38 -2.60 6.78
CA SER A 38 0.58 -1.51 6.60
C SER A 38 1.54 -1.82 5.46
N VAL A 39 2.18 -0.79 4.90
CA VAL A 39 3.19 -0.93 3.85
C VAL A 39 4.39 -1.79 4.30
N ARG A 40 4.65 -1.89 5.60
CA ARG A 40 5.73 -2.72 6.17
C ARG A 40 5.48 -4.22 6.04
N GLU A 41 4.23 -4.64 5.85
CA GLU A 41 3.88 -6.04 5.61
C GLU A 41 4.09 -6.43 4.13
N VAL A 42 4.24 -5.44 3.24
CA VAL A 42 4.46 -5.67 1.80
C VAL A 42 5.90 -6.07 1.56
N LYS A 43 6.11 -7.24 0.96
CA LYS A 43 7.44 -7.73 0.57
C LYS A 43 7.68 -7.45 -0.92
N PRO A 44 8.79 -6.82 -1.30
CA PRO A 44 9.12 -6.63 -2.71
C PRO A 44 9.39 -7.99 -3.38
N VAL A 45 8.97 -8.10 -4.64
CA VAL A 45 9.34 -9.22 -5.51
C VAL A 45 10.82 -9.06 -5.88
N ASP A 46 11.65 -10.04 -5.51
CA ASP A 46 13.10 -10.01 -5.70
C ASP A 46 13.58 -10.78 -6.95
N PHE A 47 12.74 -11.65 -7.50
CA PHE A 47 13.08 -12.52 -8.63
C PHE A 47 12.74 -11.92 -10.02
N ILE A 48 12.01 -10.80 -10.09
CA ILE A 48 11.71 -10.09 -11.35
C ILE A 48 12.14 -8.64 -11.23
N LYS A 49 12.81 -8.14 -12.26
CA LYS A 49 13.13 -6.72 -12.41
C LYS A 49 12.21 -6.08 -13.43
N PHE A 50 11.43 -5.09 -12.98
CA PHE A 50 10.69 -4.21 -13.87
C PHE A 50 11.68 -3.37 -14.70
N ARG A 51 11.54 -3.38 -16.03
CA ARG A 51 12.39 -2.60 -16.94
C ARG A 51 11.55 -1.55 -17.65
N LEU A 52 11.94 -0.28 -17.50
CA LEU A 52 11.40 0.80 -18.30
C LEU A 52 12.15 0.86 -19.64
N ASN A 53 11.42 0.74 -20.74
CA ASN A 53 11.96 0.89 -22.10
C ASN A 53 12.00 2.39 -22.46
N ILE A 54 12.96 3.11 -21.90
CA ILE A 54 13.13 4.55 -22.15
C ILE A 54 14.01 4.74 -23.41
N PRO A 55 13.51 5.36 -24.49
CA PRO A 55 14.31 5.78 -25.63
C PRO A 55 15.54 6.58 -25.20
N LYS A 56 16.71 6.26 -25.77
CA LYS A 56 17.97 6.96 -25.46
C LYS A 56 18.09 8.31 -26.15
N ASP A 57 17.39 8.49 -27.27
CA ASP A 57 17.54 9.64 -28.17
C ASP A 57 16.51 10.74 -27.89
N VAL A 58 15.85 10.69 -26.73
CA VAL A 58 14.83 11.65 -26.31
C VAL A 58 15.32 12.36 -25.05
N GLU A 59 15.32 13.70 -25.09
CA GLU A 59 15.53 14.50 -23.89
C GLU A 59 14.24 14.55 -23.07
N TYR A 60 14.33 14.10 -21.82
CA TYR A 60 13.21 14.15 -20.87
C TYR A 60 13.40 15.31 -19.89
N PRO A 61 12.31 15.97 -19.48
CA PRO A 61 12.37 16.95 -18.40
C PRO A 61 12.77 16.25 -17.10
N THR A 62 13.93 16.64 -16.55
CA THR A 62 14.46 16.09 -15.30
C THR A 62 14.08 16.91 -14.08
N LYS A 63 13.47 18.08 -14.28
CA LYS A 63 13.03 18.99 -13.22
C LYS A 63 11.55 19.30 -13.37
N VAL A 64 10.81 19.11 -12.28
CA VAL A 64 9.42 19.51 -12.15
C VAL A 64 9.28 20.40 -10.92
N SER A 65 8.51 21.49 -11.05
CA SER A 65 8.18 22.33 -9.90
C SER A 65 7.12 21.62 -9.06
N GLN A 66 7.51 21.11 -7.89
CA GLN A 66 6.56 20.49 -6.98
C GLN A 66 5.59 21.53 -6.43
N ARG A 67 4.29 21.21 -6.44
CA ARG A 67 3.28 22.08 -5.84
C ARG A 67 3.56 22.22 -4.34
N PRO A 68 3.58 23.45 -3.78
CA PRO A 68 3.72 23.63 -2.35
C PRO A 68 2.60 22.93 -1.59
N LEU A 69 2.96 22.22 -0.52
CA LEU A 69 1.99 21.58 0.38
C LEU A 69 1.58 22.56 1.48
N THR A 70 0.30 22.54 1.85
CA THR A 70 -0.19 23.22 3.05
C THR A 70 0.36 22.55 4.31
N GLN A 71 0.30 23.22 5.46
CA GLN A 71 0.79 22.67 6.72
C GLN A 71 0.06 21.36 7.10
N ALA A 72 -1.27 21.34 7.01
CA ALA A 72 -2.07 20.14 7.28
C ALA A 72 -1.71 18.97 6.34
N GLN A 73 -1.38 19.26 5.07
CA GLN A 73 -0.91 18.24 4.14
C GLN A 73 0.44 17.68 4.56
N LYS A 74 1.40 18.53 4.97
CA LYS A 74 2.72 18.07 5.43
C LYS A 74 2.60 17.15 6.64
N GLU A 75 1.80 17.56 7.63
CA GLU A 75 1.55 16.78 8.85
C GLU A 75 0.97 15.39 8.56
N TRP A 76 0.18 15.27 7.48
CA TRP A 76 -0.35 13.99 7.04
C TRP A 76 0.63 13.19 6.18
N TYR A 77 1.27 13.80 5.19
CA TYR A 77 2.11 13.10 4.22
C TYR A 77 3.45 12.64 4.79
N TYR A 78 4.09 13.44 5.64
CA TYR A 78 5.46 13.13 6.10
C TYR A 78 5.53 11.81 6.89
N PRO A 79 4.63 11.52 7.85
CA PRO A 79 4.61 10.22 8.51
C PRO A 79 4.39 9.05 7.55
N VAL A 80 3.56 9.23 6.51
CA VAL A 80 3.35 8.21 5.48
C VAL A 80 4.64 7.98 4.70
N LEU A 81 5.36 9.03 4.31
CA LEU A 81 6.65 8.88 3.63
C LEU A 81 7.69 8.17 4.51
N ASP A 82 7.75 8.48 5.80
CA ASP A 82 8.62 7.82 6.77
C ASP A 82 8.32 6.32 6.87
N ASP A 83 7.04 5.92 6.83
CA ASP A 83 6.63 4.52 6.80
C ASP A 83 7.11 3.79 5.54
N PHE A 84 7.05 4.46 4.38
CA PHE A 84 7.55 3.90 3.13
C PHE A 84 9.07 3.78 3.09
N VAL A 85 9.79 4.74 3.67
CA VAL A 85 11.25 4.68 3.84
C VAL A 85 11.62 3.53 4.77
N THR A 86 10.92 3.41 5.91
CA THR A 86 11.12 2.34 6.89
C THR A 86 10.84 0.96 6.29
N ALA A 87 9.84 0.84 5.41
CA ALA A 87 9.52 -0.38 4.68
C ALA A 87 10.49 -0.68 3.52
N GLY A 88 11.46 0.21 3.24
CA GLY A 88 12.42 0.05 2.15
C GLY A 88 11.84 0.24 0.75
N VAL A 89 10.60 0.77 0.66
CA VAL A 89 9.91 1.07 -0.61
C VAL A 89 10.44 2.36 -1.22
N LEU A 90 10.71 3.37 -0.38
CA LEU A 90 11.33 4.63 -0.79
C LEU A 90 12.76 4.73 -0.28
N LYS A 91 13.62 5.40 -1.05
CA LYS A 91 15.01 5.69 -0.69
C LYS A 91 15.33 7.12 -1.11
N ALA A 92 16.11 7.81 -0.28
CA ALA A 92 16.74 9.05 -0.69
C ALA A 92 17.70 8.76 -1.85
N ILE A 93 17.68 9.62 -2.86
CA ILE A 93 18.54 9.58 -4.06
C ILE A 93 19.68 10.57 -3.86
#